data_AF-A0A953S9T7-F1
#
_entry.id   AF-A0A953S9T7-F1
#
_cell.length_a   1.000
_cell.length_b   1.000
_cell.length_c   1.000
_cell.angle_alpha   90.00
_cell.angle_beta   90.00
_cell.angle_gamma   90.00
#
_symmetry.space_group_name_H-M   'P 1'
#
loop_
_entity.id
_entity.type
_entity.pdbx_description
1 polymer ?
#
loop_
_entity_poly.entity_id
_entity_poly.type
_entity_poly.pdbx_seq_one_letter_code
_entity_poly.pdbx_strand_id
1 'polypeptide(L)' 'MSSWEIWLKGIVAAGIAGGANGVITGFAAVGIDPQHFNLQGGLHPTLAIAGVSALMSGIIGIAAYLKQSPLPKEQ' A
#
# COMPACT_ATOMS: atom_id res chain seq x y z
N MET A 1 -13.69 15.14 17.34
CA MET A 1 -13.68 14.06 16.32
C MET A 1 -14.32 12.86 16.98
N SER A 2 -15.28 12.22 16.32
CA SER A 2 -15.87 10.99 16.84
C SER A 2 -14.84 9.86 16.79
N SER A 3 -14.96 8.86 17.67
CA SER A 3 -14.11 7.66 17.64
C SER A 3 -14.16 6.96 16.28
N TRP A 4 -15.30 7.08 15.59
CA TRP A 4 -15.51 6.64 14.21
C TRP A 4 -14.63 7.38 13.21
N GLU A 5 -14.54 8.70 13.31
CA GLU A 5 -13.66 9.53 12.45
C GLU A 5 -12.19 9.14 12.60
N ILE A 6 -11.73 8.90 13.84
CA ILE A 6 -10.35 8.52 14.13
C ILE A 6 -10.06 7.13 13.55
N TRP A 7 -11.01 6.20 13.70
CA TRP A 7 -10.87 4.86 13.17
C TRP A 7 -10.82 4.83 11.64
N LEU A 8 -11.70 5.60 10.98
CA LEU A 8 -11.73 5.72 9.52
C LEU A 8 -10.44 6.37 8.98
N LYS A 9 -9.96 7.44 9.65
CA LYS A 9 -8.68 8.07 9.31
C LYS A 9 -7.51 7.09 9.49
N GLY A 10 -7.56 6.22 10.50
CA GLY A 10 -6.55 5.19 10.73
C GLY A 10 -6.54 4.08 9.68
N ILE A 11 -7.70 3.67 9.15
CA ILE A 11 -7.78 2.75 8.00
C ILE A 11 -7.11 3.36 6.77
N VAL A 12 -7.44 4.62 6.47
CA VAL A 12 -6.85 5.33 5.33
C VAL A 12 -5.34 5.50 5.53
N ALA A 13 -4.90 5.85 6.74
CA ALA A 13 -3.48 5.94 7.07
C ALA A 13 -2.76 4.58 6.92
N ALA A 14 -3.38 3.49 7.36
CA ALA A 14 -2.83 2.14 7.23
C ALA A 14 -2.75 1.67 5.77
N GLY A 15 -3.75 2.04 4.94
CA GLY A 15 -3.73 1.78 3.51
C GLY A 15 -2.65 2.56 2.78
N ILE A 16 -2.42 3.83 3.14
CA ILE A 16 -1.35 4.64 2.58
C ILE A 16 0.02 4.11 3.05
N ALA A 17 0.16 3.77 4.33
CA ALA A 17 1.41 3.23 4.87
C ALA A 17 1.76 1.87 4.25
N GLY A 18 0.79 0.95 4.16
CA GLY A 18 0.96 -0.33 3.48
C GLY A 18 1.23 -0.14 1.99
N GLY A 19 0.51 0.76 1.34
CA GLY A 19 0.68 1.08 -0.08
C GLY A 19 2.07 1.64 -0.40
N ALA A 20 2.54 2.62 0.37
CA ALA A 20 3.88 3.18 0.23
C ALA A 20 4.97 2.11 0.39
N ASN A 21 4.81 1.19 1.34
CA ASN A 21 5.76 0.10 1.55
C ASN A 21 5.81 -0.86 0.34
N GLY A 22 4.66 -1.14 -0.28
CA GLY A 22 4.57 -1.93 -1.51
C GLY A 22 5.14 -1.21 -2.74
N VAL A 23 4.97 0.12 -2.85
CA VAL A 23 5.65 0.92 -3.89
C VAL A 23 7.17 0.79 -3.76
N ILE A 24 7.71 1.03 -2.55
CA ILE A 24 9.15 0.95 -2.28
C ILE A 24 9.69 -0.43 -2.65
N THR A 25 8.97 -1.49 -2.27
CA THR A 25 9.36 -2.87 -2.57
C THR A 25 9.31 -3.18 -4.07
N GLY A 26 8.29 -2.69 -4.79
CA GLY A 26 8.18 -2.83 -6.24
C GLY A 26 9.27 -2.08 -7.00
N PHE A 27 9.67 -0.90 -6.54
CA PHE A 27 10.82 -0.16 -7.09
C PHE A 27 12.16 -0.82 -6.75
N ALA A 28 12.30 -1.45 -5.58
CA ALA A 28 13.49 -2.25 -5.28
C ALA A 28 13.63 -3.43 -6.24
N ALA A 29 12.53 -4.11 -6.60
CA ALA A 29 12.56 -5.21 -7.57
C ALA A 29 13.00 -4.75 -8.98
N VAL A 30 12.61 -3.54 -9.39
CA VAL A 30 13.05 -2.90 -10.65
C VAL A 30 14.55 -2.60 -10.62
N GLY A 31 15.09 -2.19 -9.48
CA GLY A 31 16.53 -1.96 -9.30
C GLY A 31 17.36 -3.24 -9.35
N ILE A 32 16.76 -4.40 -9.03
CA ILE A 32 17.43 -5.71 -9.02
C ILE A 32 17.48 -6.33 -10.43
N ASP A 33 16.46 -6.11 -11.28
CA ASP A 33 16.43 -6.57 -12.68
C ASP A 33 16.14 -5.43 -13.67
N PRO A 34 17.16 -4.60 -13.99
CA PRO A 34 17.01 -3.47 -14.89
C PRO A 34 16.92 -3.87 -16.38
N GLN A 35 17.18 -5.13 -16.75
CA GLN A 35 17.15 -5.58 -18.15
C GLN A 35 15.71 -5.86 -18.65
N HIS A 36 14.80 -6.30 -17.77
CA HIS A 36 13.38 -6.47 -18.10
C HIS A 36 12.52 -5.21 -17.85
N PHE A 37 12.96 -4.31 -16.96
CA PHE A 37 12.20 -3.13 -16.51
C PHE A 37 12.82 -1.80 -16.96
N ASN A 38 13.54 -1.81 -18.09
CA ASN A 38 14.29 -0.67 -18.56
C ASN A 38 13.40 0.41 -19.21
N LEU A 39 13.75 1.66 -18.95
CA LEU A 39 13.11 2.90 -19.43
C LEU A 39 13.06 3.03 -20.97
N GLN A 40 13.72 2.11 -21.68
CA GLN A 40 13.76 2.02 -23.14
C GLN A 40 12.63 1.15 -23.73
N GLY A 41 12.04 0.25 -22.92
CA GLY A 41 10.92 -0.63 -23.31
C GLY A 41 9.56 -0.23 -22.71
N GLY A 42 9.55 0.67 -21.72
CA GLY A 42 8.35 1.30 -21.18
C GLY A 42 8.34 1.35 -19.66
N LEU A 43 8.05 2.53 -19.11
CA LEU A 43 7.77 2.75 -17.68
C LEU A 43 6.53 2.00 -17.18
N HIS A 44 5.69 1.53 -18.10
CA HIS A 44 4.37 0.93 -17.83
C HIS A 44 4.44 -0.37 -16.99
N PRO A 45 5.23 -1.40 -17.35
CA PRO A 45 5.37 -2.62 -16.55
C PRO A 45 5.97 -2.36 -15.16
N THR A 46 6.92 -1.42 -15.05
CA THR A 46 7.52 -1.00 -13.77
C THR A 46 6.49 -0.36 -12.83
N LEU A 47 5.73 0.62 -13.35
CA LEU A 47 4.63 1.24 -12.62
C LEU A 47 3.50 0.26 -12.31
N ALA A 48 3.23 -0.70 -13.19
CA ALA A 48 2.22 -1.73 -12.97
C ALA A 48 2.62 -2.64 -11.81
N ILE A 49 3.86 -3.10 -11.73
CA ILE A 49 4.32 -3.96 -10.63
C ILE A 49 4.42 -3.17 -9.33
N ALA A 50 4.96 -1.94 -9.36
CA ALA A 50 4.97 -1.07 -8.19
C ALA A 50 3.55 -0.78 -7.70
N GLY A 51 2.61 -0.52 -8.62
CA GLY A 51 1.20 -0.29 -8.32
C GLY A 51 0.48 -1.51 -7.76
N VAL A 52 0.70 -2.70 -8.33
CA VAL A 52 0.11 -3.95 -7.84
C VAL A 52 0.69 -4.33 -6.46
N SER A 53 2.01 -4.17 -6.28
CA SER A 53 2.66 -4.43 -4.99
C SER A 53 2.21 -3.44 -3.91
N ALA A 54 2.05 -2.17 -4.27
CA ALA A 54 1.43 -1.15 -3.42
C ALA A 54 -0.01 -1.50 -3.06
N LEU A 55 -0.83 -1.89 -4.03
CA LEU A 55 -2.22 -2.26 -3.78
C LEU A 55 -2.31 -3.44 -2.81
N MET A 56 -1.55 -4.50 -3.07
CA MET A 56 -1.51 -5.69 -2.21
C MET A 56 -1.05 -5.32 -0.79
N SER A 57 0.04 -4.56 -0.66
CA SER A 57 0.58 -4.16 0.63
C SER A 57 -0.34 -3.17 1.37
N GLY A 58 -1.06 -2.32 0.65
CA GLY A 58 -2.08 -1.43 1.20
C GLY A 58 -3.29 -2.18 1.74
N ILE A 59 -3.78 -3.18 1.01
CA ILE A 59 -4.87 -4.07 1.48
C ILE A 59 -4.42 -4.82 2.73
N ILE A 60 -3.20 -5.35 2.75
CA ILE A 60 -2.63 -6.03 3.92
C ILE A 60 -2.51 -5.07 5.12
N GLY A 61 -2.07 -3.83 4.89
CA GLY A 61 -1.99 -2.79 5.92
C GLY A 61 -3.36 -2.44 6.50
N ILE A 62 -4.37 -2.28 5.66
CA ILE A 62 -5.77 -2.06 6.08
C ILE A 62 -6.29 -3.25 6.88
N ALA A 63 -6.06 -4.48 6.40
CA ALA A 63 -6.50 -5.69 7.09
C ALA A 63 -5.83 -5.86 8.46
N ALA A 64 -4.54 -5.52 8.56
CA ALA A 64 -3.81 -5.52 9.82
C ALA A 64 -4.34 -4.46 10.79
N TYR A 65 -4.66 -3.26 10.29
CA TYR A 65 -5.28 -2.20 11.10
C TYR A 65 -6.68 -2.61 11.57
N LEU A 66 -7.52 -3.17 10.72
CA LEU A 66 -8.85 -3.70 11.09
C LEU A 66 -8.75 -4.83 12.12
N LYS A 67 -7.71 -5.67 12.03
CA LYS A 67 -7.44 -6.75 12.99
C LYS A 67 -6.99 -6.22 14.36
N GLN A 68 -6.21 -5.14 14.41
CA GLN A 68 -5.71 -4.56 15.66
C GLN A 68 -6.68 -3.54 16.28
N SER A 69 -7.42 -2.80 15.47
CA SER A 69 -8.36 -1.75 15.86
C SER A 69 -9.79 -2.25 15.64
N PRO A 70 -10.41 -2.93 16.64
CA PRO A 70 -11.80 -3.32 16.56
C PRO A 70 -12.70 -2.09 16.33
N LEU A 71 -13.82 -2.29 15.63
CA LEU A 71 -14.82 -1.25 15.31
C LEU A 71 -15.14 -0.42 16.58
N PRO A 72 -15.06 0.92 16.52
CA PRO A 72 -15.42 1.78 17.64
C PRO A 72 -16.85 1.47 18.04
N LYS A 73 -17.06 1.15 19.32
CA LYS A 73 -18.41 1.00 19.86
C LYS A 73 -19.06 2.39 19.81
N GLU A 74 -20.17 2.50 19.10
CA GLU A 74 -21.08 3.64 19.22
C GLU A 74 -21.47 3.74 20.70
N GLN A 75 -21.05 4.83 21.35
CA GLN A 75 -21.63 5.24 22.63
C GLN A 75 -22.87 6.08 22.32
#